data_AF-A0A8J7RP86-F1
#
_entry.id   AF-A0A8J7RP86-F1
#
_cell.length_a   1.000
_cell.length_b   1.000
_cell.length_c   1.000
_cell.angle_alpha   90.00
_cell.angle_beta   90.00
_cell.angle_gamma   90.00
#
_symmetry.space_group_name_H-M   'P 1'
#
loop_
_entity.id
_entity.type
_entity.pdbx_description
1 polymer ?
#
loop_
_entity_poly.entity_id
_entity_poly.type
_entity_poly.pdbx_seq_one_letter_code
_entity_poly.pdbx_strand_id
1 'polypeptide(L)'
;MEILKIIFQHDITLGHLSGHQEKIARETRENTLEAFLRPEKTYNRYYFTGTTIADTDTGAGSGSRTEKTADTDRSGSNIDDFRKFRFGLNTLSVWPLILSTLEQLMADEKRQSPETKEPGWFHTDGSEIATFSEYLQKNPRTHSVFLFGKNPQGQNRELARQLILDNHTGIRENFRPLTSLLDSGYYVLLTEKAHHGIDIHLFSAQNLYETIFDSCKKLIGPGLRYFSINANRVGSERHFYFETWTLDRPPHGFQEVTKDATIR
;
A
#
# COMPACT_ATOMS: atom_id res chain seq x y z
N MET A 1 -13.30 -15.25 6.41
CA MET A 1 -11.84 -15.13 6.67
C MET A 1 -11.30 -13.86 6.04
N GLU A 2 -10.23 -13.27 6.59
CA GLU A 2 -9.63 -12.02 6.13
C GLU A 2 -8.12 -12.18 5.91
N ILE A 3 -7.59 -11.45 4.93
CA ILE A 3 -6.19 -11.47 4.55
C ILE A 3 -5.67 -10.03 4.48
N LEU A 4 -4.64 -9.73 5.27
CA LEU A 4 -3.82 -8.53 5.16
C LEU A 4 -2.52 -8.89 4.43
N LYS A 5 -2.15 -8.08 3.44
CA LYS A 5 -0.89 -8.19 2.71
C LYS A 5 -0.11 -6.89 2.81
N ILE A 6 1.18 -7.00 3.13
CA ILE A 6 2.14 -5.89 3.07
C ILE A 6 3.22 -6.24 2.04
N ILE A 7 3.24 -5.48 0.95
CA ILE A 7 4.23 -5.59 -0.11
C ILE A 7 5.19 -4.43 0.07
N PHE A 8 6.44 -4.73 0.41
CA PHE A 8 7.45 -3.70 0.70
C PHE A 8 8.53 -3.68 -0.37
N GLN A 9 9.08 -2.50 -0.63
CA GLN A 9 10.21 -2.32 -1.52
C GLN A 9 11.19 -1.35 -0.89
N HIS A 10 12.41 -1.82 -0.67
CA HIS A 10 13.50 -1.06 -0.10
C HIS A 10 14.40 -0.48 -1.18
N ASP A 11 15.08 0.60 -0.80
CA ASP A 11 16.13 1.23 -1.56
C ASP A 11 15.75 1.53 -3.02
N ILE A 12 14.50 1.99 -3.22
CA ILE A 12 14.02 2.33 -4.55
C ILE A 12 14.50 3.70 -4.97
N THR A 13 15.13 3.74 -6.12
CA THR A 13 15.38 4.96 -6.87
C THR A 13 14.09 5.34 -7.59
N LEU A 14 13.37 6.34 -7.06
CA LEU A 14 12.11 6.80 -7.66
C LEU A 14 12.31 7.42 -9.05
N GLY A 15 13.55 7.72 -9.45
CA GLY A 15 13.89 8.16 -10.81
C GLY A 15 13.53 7.14 -11.90
N HIS A 16 13.42 5.84 -11.60
CA HIS A 16 12.96 4.82 -12.56
C HIS A 16 11.45 4.88 -12.81
N LEU A 17 10.70 5.59 -11.99
CA LEU A 17 9.29 5.89 -12.20
C LEU A 17 9.09 7.13 -13.09
N SER A 18 10.16 7.86 -13.42
CA SER A 18 10.10 9.07 -14.22
C SER A 18 9.63 8.83 -15.66
N GLY A 19 8.86 9.78 -16.19
CA GLY A 19 8.46 9.79 -17.59
C GLY A 19 9.65 9.98 -18.54
N HIS A 20 9.44 9.63 -19.82
CA HIS A 20 10.50 9.57 -20.84
C HIS A 20 11.27 10.89 -21.02
N GLN A 21 10.62 12.05 -20.85
CA GLN A 21 11.27 13.37 -20.95
C GLN A 21 12.23 13.66 -19.79
N GLU A 22 11.90 13.24 -18.57
CA GLU A 22 12.76 13.45 -17.41
C GLU A 22 13.97 12.52 -17.42
N LYS A 23 13.81 11.32 -18.01
CA LYS A 23 14.91 10.40 -18.30
C LYS A 23 15.99 11.06 -19.19
N ILE A 24 15.58 11.74 -20.26
CA ILE A 24 16.51 12.43 -21.18
C ILE A 24 17.21 13.61 -20.49
N ALA A 25 16.47 14.40 -19.70
CA ALA A 25 17.04 15.52 -18.95
C ALA A 25 18.04 15.06 -17.87
N ARG A 26 17.78 13.90 -17.26
CA ARG A 26 18.65 13.24 -16.28
C ARG A 26 19.92 12.69 -16.94
N GLU A 27 19.80 11.94 -18.03
CA GLU A 27 20.94 11.42 -18.81
C GLU A 27 21.90 12.54 -19.25
N THR A 28 21.37 13.73 -19.54
CA THR A 28 22.19 14.90 -19.90
C THR A 28 22.96 15.49 -18.70
N ARG A 29 22.41 15.41 -17.48
CA ARG A 29 23.03 15.92 -16.24
C ARG A 29 23.99 14.92 -15.58
N GLU A 30 23.80 13.63 -15.83
CA GLU A 30 24.56 12.53 -15.20
C GLU A 30 25.91 12.23 -15.87
N ASN A 31 26.27 12.90 -16.96
CA ASN A 31 27.52 12.68 -17.70
C ASN A 31 28.79 13.29 -17.05
N THR A 32 28.78 13.59 -15.76
CA THR A 32 29.98 14.06 -15.04
C THR A 32 30.45 13.04 -14.02
N LEU A 33 31.77 12.95 -13.81
CA LEU A 33 32.35 12.08 -12.77
C LEU A 33 31.81 12.43 -11.37
N GLU A 34 31.56 13.71 -11.12
CA GLU A 34 30.95 14.17 -9.87
C GLU A 34 29.52 13.64 -9.72
N ALA A 35 28.71 13.65 -10.80
CA ALA A 35 27.37 13.08 -10.77
C ALA A 35 27.39 11.56 -10.54
N PHE A 36 28.36 10.84 -11.13
CA PHE A 36 28.53 9.40 -10.94
C PHE A 36 28.89 9.02 -9.49
N LEU A 37 29.70 9.84 -8.82
CA LEU A 37 30.14 9.59 -7.44
C LEU A 37 29.13 10.05 -6.38
N ARG A 38 28.10 10.81 -6.76
CA ARG A 38 27.04 11.23 -5.83
C ARG A 38 26.19 10.01 -5.45
N PRO A 39 25.99 9.72 -4.16
CA PRO A 39 25.08 8.67 -3.73
C PRO A 39 23.68 8.92 -4.32
N GLU A 40 23.11 7.92 -4.98
CA GLU A 40 21.75 8.02 -5.47
C GLU A 40 20.80 7.98 -4.27
N LYS A 41 19.85 8.93 -4.21
CA LYS A 41 18.86 8.93 -3.13
C LYS A 41 17.89 7.78 -3.34
N THR A 42 17.71 7.00 -2.28
CA THR A 42 16.78 5.89 -2.26
C THR A 42 15.66 6.14 -1.26
N TYR A 43 14.52 5.52 -1.52
CA TYR A 43 13.32 5.62 -0.69
C TYR A 43 12.76 4.23 -0.46
N ASN A 44 11.72 4.15 0.36
CA ASN A 44 11.02 2.92 0.68
C ASN A 44 9.54 3.08 0.34
N ARG A 45 8.94 2.01 -0.19
CA ARG A 45 7.50 1.92 -0.47
C ARG A 45 6.91 0.74 0.29
N TYR A 46 5.78 0.96 0.94
CA TYR A 46 4.98 -0.09 1.58
C TYR A 46 3.58 -0.02 1.01
N TYR A 47 3.11 -1.10 0.41
CA TYR A 47 1.78 -1.23 -0.16
C TYR A 47 0.95 -2.19 0.69
N PHE A 48 -0.12 -1.66 1.27
CA PHE A 48 -1.05 -2.36 2.15
C PHE A 48 -2.30 -2.68 1.36
N THR A 49 -2.63 -3.96 1.26
CA THR A 49 -3.82 -4.43 0.55
C THR A 49 -4.52 -5.52 1.35
N GLY A 50 -5.84 -5.58 1.20
CA GLY A 50 -6.71 -6.46 1.98
C GLY A 50 -7.60 -7.33 1.10
N THR A 51 -8.00 -8.48 1.63
CA THR A 51 -9.01 -9.32 1.00
C THR A 51 -9.89 -9.97 2.04
N THR A 52 -11.20 -9.73 1.94
CA THR A 52 -12.22 -10.43 2.73
C THR A 52 -12.80 -11.56 1.91
N ILE A 53 -12.82 -12.76 2.49
CA ILE A 53 -13.32 -14.00 1.89
C ILE A 53 -14.60 -14.39 2.63
N ALA A 54 -15.72 -14.37 1.91
CA ALA A 54 -17.02 -14.78 2.43
C ALA A 54 -17.05 -16.30 2.66
N ASP A 55 -17.65 -16.74 3.78
CA ASP A 55 -17.98 -18.15 3.99
C ASP A 55 -19.19 -18.50 3.13
N THR A 56 -19.08 -19.58 2.35
CA THR A 56 -20.14 -20.04 1.43
C THR A 56 -21.23 -20.88 2.12
N ASP A 57 -21.28 -20.92 3.45
CA ASP A 57 -22.12 -21.86 4.21
C ASP A 57 -23.50 -21.36 4.65
N THR A 58 -23.99 -20.23 4.14
CA THR A 58 -25.44 -19.91 4.22
C THR A 58 -26.17 -20.42 2.99
N GLY A 59 -26.30 -21.75 2.91
CA GLY A 59 -27.32 -22.39 2.10
C GLY A 59 -28.71 -22.13 2.70
N ALA A 60 -29.59 -21.51 1.92
CA ALA A 60 -31.02 -21.55 2.14
C ALA A 60 -31.75 -21.59 0.79
N GLY A 61 -32.41 -22.72 0.51
CA GLY A 61 -33.63 -22.72 -0.33
C GLY A 61 -33.62 -23.48 -1.65
N SER A 62 -33.71 -24.81 -1.57
CA SER A 62 -34.45 -25.73 -2.46
C SER A 62 -34.50 -25.51 -3.98
N GLY A 63 -33.90 -26.43 -4.73
CA GLY A 63 -34.30 -26.76 -6.10
C GLY A 63 -33.90 -28.20 -6.42
N SER A 64 -34.90 -29.03 -6.70
CA SER A 64 -34.86 -30.48 -6.87
C SER A 64 -33.60 -31.09 -7.50
N ARG A 65 -33.09 -32.12 -6.84
CA ARG A 65 -32.16 -33.11 -7.39
C ARG A 65 -32.92 -33.95 -8.43
N THR A 66 -32.69 -33.69 -9.71
CA THR A 66 -32.98 -34.65 -10.79
C THR A 66 -31.65 -35.13 -11.35
N GLU A 67 -31.38 -36.42 -11.18
CA GLU A 67 -30.34 -37.14 -11.92
C GLU A 67 -30.55 -36.93 -13.42
N LYS A 68 -29.51 -36.47 -14.12
CA LYS A 68 -29.30 -36.77 -15.54
C LYS A 68 -27.84 -36.55 -15.94
N THR A 69 -27.18 -37.69 -16.14
CA THR A 69 -26.23 -38.03 -17.21
C THR A 69 -25.10 -37.05 -17.56
N ALA A 70 -23.89 -37.61 -17.49
CA ALA A 70 -22.67 -37.11 -18.11
C ALA A 70 -22.87 -36.71 -19.57
N ASP A 71 -22.55 -35.47 -19.92
CA ASP A 71 -21.58 -35.15 -20.96
C ASP A 71 -21.29 -33.64 -21.01
N THR A 72 -20.02 -33.31 -21.26
CA THR A 72 -19.49 -32.03 -21.79
C THR A 72 -20.10 -30.70 -21.30
N ASP A 73 -19.42 -30.03 -20.35
CA ASP A 73 -19.03 -28.62 -20.52
C ASP A 73 -18.05 -28.14 -19.42
N ARG A 74 -16.79 -27.93 -19.78
CA ARG A 74 -15.73 -27.35 -18.93
C ARG A 74 -15.54 -25.86 -19.24
N SER A 75 -16.59 -25.05 -19.09
CA SER A 75 -16.51 -23.61 -19.35
C SER A 75 -17.25 -22.72 -18.33
N GLY A 76 -17.79 -23.28 -17.24
CA GLY A 76 -18.68 -22.54 -16.34
C GLY A 76 -18.18 -22.22 -14.91
N SER A 77 -17.00 -22.65 -14.45
CA SER A 77 -16.73 -22.71 -13.00
C SER A 77 -15.92 -21.56 -12.37
N ASN A 78 -15.47 -20.55 -13.13
CA ASN A 78 -14.54 -19.54 -12.57
C ASN A 78 -15.20 -18.21 -12.16
N ILE A 79 -16.39 -17.87 -12.67
CA ILE A 79 -16.99 -16.54 -12.42
C ILE A 79 -17.64 -16.44 -11.03
N ASP A 80 -18.29 -17.50 -10.56
CA ASP A 80 -18.90 -17.51 -9.23
C ASP A 80 -17.87 -17.53 -8.10
N ASP A 81 -16.66 -18.02 -8.37
CA ASP A 81 -15.61 -18.14 -7.38
C ASP A 81 -14.92 -16.79 -7.08
N PHE A 82 -15.02 -15.79 -7.97
CA PHE A 82 -14.51 -14.43 -7.69
C PHE A 82 -15.47 -13.62 -6.81
N ARG A 83 -16.77 -13.93 -6.80
CA ARG A 83 -17.78 -13.21 -6.00
C ARG A 83 -17.57 -13.37 -4.49
N LYS A 84 -16.85 -14.41 -4.06
CA LYS A 84 -16.50 -14.62 -2.64
C LYS A 84 -15.39 -13.70 -2.14
N PHE A 85 -14.61 -13.09 -3.04
CA PHE A 85 -13.47 -12.25 -2.69
C PHE A 85 -13.82 -10.77 -2.81
N ARG A 86 -13.68 -10.05 -1.70
CA ARG A 86 -13.74 -8.59 -1.67
C ARG A 86 -12.34 -8.03 -1.47
N PHE A 87 -11.74 -7.54 -2.55
CA PHE A 87 -10.43 -6.88 -2.53
C PHE A 87 -10.52 -5.41 -2.13
N GLY A 88 -9.63 -5.00 -1.23
CA GLY A 88 -9.50 -3.64 -0.72
C GLY A 88 -9.21 -3.67 0.77
N LEU A 89 -8.22 -2.92 1.21
CA LEU A 89 -7.83 -2.80 2.60
C LEU A 89 -8.99 -2.34 3.50
N ASN A 90 -9.83 -1.43 3.00
CA ASN A 90 -11.01 -0.95 3.71
C ASN A 90 -12.19 -1.95 3.74
N THR A 91 -12.04 -3.14 3.15
CA THR A 91 -13.03 -4.23 3.25
C THR A 91 -12.81 -5.14 4.46
N LEU A 92 -11.65 -5.01 5.12
CA LEU A 92 -11.28 -5.77 6.31
C LEU A 92 -12.01 -5.23 7.54
N SER A 93 -12.48 -6.11 8.42
CA SER A 93 -13.03 -5.75 9.73
C SER A 93 -12.04 -5.00 10.61
N VAL A 94 -10.74 -5.30 10.46
CA VAL A 94 -9.63 -4.64 11.15
C VAL A 94 -9.21 -3.30 10.53
N TRP A 95 -9.90 -2.80 9.50
CA TRP A 95 -9.58 -1.53 8.83
C TRP A 95 -9.33 -0.34 9.77
N PRO A 96 -10.19 -0.06 10.77
CA PRO A 96 -9.94 1.04 11.71
C PRO A 96 -8.64 0.86 12.50
N LEU A 97 -8.30 -0.38 12.86
CA LEU A 97 -7.07 -0.71 13.60
C LEU A 97 -5.83 -0.56 12.71
N ILE A 98 -5.92 -0.90 11.42
CA ILE A 98 -4.81 -0.69 10.48
C ILE A 98 -4.49 0.80 10.37
N LEU A 99 -5.52 1.64 10.22
CA LEU A 99 -5.35 3.09 10.13
C LEU A 99 -4.72 3.67 11.39
N SER A 100 -5.22 3.32 12.58
CA SER A 100 -4.66 3.82 13.85
C SER A 100 -3.24 3.33 14.08
N THR A 101 -2.94 2.09 13.67
CA THR A 101 -1.59 1.51 13.75
C THR A 101 -0.59 2.29 12.91
N LEU A 102 -0.94 2.60 11.66
CA LEU A 102 -0.10 3.41 10.78
C LEU A 102 0.11 4.81 11.35
N GLU A 103 -0.95 5.42 11.86
CA GLU A 103 -0.89 6.76 12.46
C GLU A 103 0.07 6.81 13.65
N GLN A 104 -0.08 5.86 14.57
CA GLN A 104 0.77 5.75 15.73
C GLN A 104 2.23 5.49 15.34
N LEU A 105 2.46 4.58 14.39
CA LEU A 105 3.80 4.28 13.89
C LEU A 105 4.53 5.54 13.42
N MET A 106 3.86 6.36 12.60
CA MET A 106 4.46 7.58 12.09
C MET A 106 4.74 8.61 13.19
N ALA A 107 3.82 8.75 14.15
CA ALA A 107 4.00 9.63 15.29
C ALA A 107 5.19 9.20 16.16
N ASP A 108 5.35 7.89 16.41
CA ASP A 108 6.43 7.33 17.23
C ASP A 108 7.79 7.52 16.54
N GLU A 109 7.89 7.23 15.23
CA GLU A 109 9.11 7.43 14.44
C GLU A 109 9.54 8.90 14.39
N LYS A 110 8.59 9.84 14.32
CA LYS A 110 8.91 11.27 14.33
C LYS A 110 9.28 11.82 15.70
N ARG A 111 8.74 11.29 16.80
CA ARG A 111 9.15 11.68 18.16
C ARG A 111 10.60 11.33 18.47
N GLN A 112 11.13 10.30 17.81
CA GLN A 112 12.54 9.92 17.94
C GLN A 112 13.49 10.85 17.17
N SER A 113 12.96 11.78 16.36
CA SER A 113 13.75 12.78 15.63
C SER A 113 13.87 14.10 16.42
N PRO A 114 15.09 14.56 16.76
CA PRO A 114 15.31 15.66 17.72
C PRO A 114 14.98 17.08 17.23
N GLU A 115 14.47 17.31 16.01
CA GLU A 115 14.51 18.62 15.35
C GLU A 115 13.16 19.29 15.00
N THR A 116 12.02 18.91 15.58
CA THR A 116 10.73 19.41 15.05
C THR A 116 9.73 19.88 16.10
N LYS A 117 9.12 21.07 15.85
CA LYS A 117 7.74 21.38 16.23
C LYS A 117 6.85 20.16 15.95
N GLU A 118 5.82 19.94 16.76
CA GLU A 118 4.97 18.75 16.69
C GLU A 118 4.54 18.44 15.24
N PRO A 119 4.82 17.23 14.74
CA PRO A 119 4.41 16.82 13.41
C PRO A 119 2.89 16.76 13.32
N GLY A 120 2.35 17.12 12.16
CA GLY A 120 0.92 17.13 11.89
C GLY A 120 0.57 16.41 10.58
N TRP A 121 -0.72 16.23 10.37
CA TRP A 121 -1.29 15.64 9.16
C TRP A 121 -1.80 16.72 8.22
N PHE A 122 -1.47 16.59 6.94
CA PHE A 122 -1.89 17.53 5.91
C PHE A 122 -2.44 16.80 4.70
N HIS A 123 -3.47 17.34 4.08
CA HIS A 123 -3.94 16.94 2.76
C HIS A 123 -3.22 17.76 1.67
N THR A 124 -3.19 17.29 0.42
CA THR A 124 -2.45 17.96 -0.67
C THR A 124 -3.00 19.32 -1.08
N ASP A 125 -4.25 19.64 -0.74
CA ASP A 125 -4.79 21.01 -0.86
C ASP A 125 -4.13 22.01 0.12
N GLY A 126 -3.35 21.49 1.08
CA GLY A 126 -2.65 22.23 2.12
C GLY A 126 -3.49 22.45 3.38
N SER A 127 -4.66 21.80 3.49
CA SER A 127 -5.44 21.76 4.73
C SER A 127 -4.76 20.86 5.76
N GLU A 128 -4.71 21.33 6.99
CA GLU A 128 -4.36 20.52 8.14
C GLU A 128 -5.57 19.67 8.52
N ILE A 129 -5.34 18.38 8.77
CA ILE A 129 -6.37 17.46 9.22
C ILE A 129 -5.97 16.95 10.60
N ALA A 130 -6.95 16.67 11.47
CA ALA A 130 -6.64 16.15 12.79
C ALA A 130 -5.91 14.81 12.69
N THR A 131 -6.45 13.89 11.88
CA THR A 131 -5.91 12.57 11.63
C THR A 131 -6.28 12.12 10.22
N PHE A 132 -5.43 11.34 9.55
CA PHE A 132 -5.80 10.74 8.27
C PHE A 132 -6.76 9.54 8.48
N SER A 133 -6.70 8.89 9.65
CA SER A 133 -7.56 7.76 9.98
C SER A 133 -9.03 8.18 10.04
N GLU A 134 -9.37 9.27 10.74
CA GLU A 134 -10.73 9.79 10.79
C GLU A 134 -11.23 10.20 9.40
N TYR A 135 -10.36 10.82 8.59
CA TYR A 135 -10.68 11.22 7.22
C TYR A 135 -11.08 10.00 6.38
N LEU A 136 -10.24 8.97 6.37
CA LEU A 136 -10.47 7.76 5.56
C LEU A 136 -11.60 6.87 6.07
N GLN A 137 -11.89 6.88 7.38
CA GLN A 137 -13.05 6.17 7.92
C GLN A 137 -14.36 6.82 7.49
N LYS A 138 -14.42 8.17 7.48
CA LYS A 138 -15.62 8.90 7.05
C LYS A 138 -15.85 8.82 5.54
N ASN A 139 -14.78 8.82 4.76
CA ASN A 139 -14.85 8.96 3.31
C ASN A 139 -13.66 8.29 2.62
N PRO A 140 -13.66 6.96 2.49
CA PRO A 140 -12.58 6.23 1.81
C PRO A 140 -12.63 6.54 0.31
N ARG A 141 -11.80 7.51 -0.11
CA ARG A 141 -11.64 7.91 -1.51
C ARG A 141 -10.35 7.38 -2.07
N THR A 142 -10.37 7.07 -3.36
CA THR A 142 -9.16 6.76 -4.12
C THR A 142 -8.41 8.05 -4.45
N HIS A 143 -7.10 7.95 -4.64
CA HIS A 143 -6.23 9.05 -5.05
C HIS A 143 -6.13 10.20 -4.02
N SER A 144 -6.53 9.97 -2.78
CA SER A 144 -6.27 10.89 -1.68
C SER A 144 -4.80 10.80 -1.28
N VAL A 145 -4.17 11.94 -1.02
CA VAL A 145 -2.76 12.00 -0.63
C VAL A 145 -2.65 12.76 0.68
N PHE A 146 -1.92 12.17 1.62
CA PHE A 146 -1.71 12.69 2.96
C PHE A 146 -0.22 12.82 3.23
N LEU A 147 0.15 13.91 3.88
CA LEU A 147 1.51 14.21 4.29
C LEU A 147 1.57 14.19 5.82
N PHE A 148 2.55 13.48 6.37
CA PHE A 148 2.86 13.54 7.78
C PHE A 148 4.24 14.17 8.00
N GLY A 149 4.29 15.26 8.76
CA GLY A 149 5.54 15.99 8.99
C GLY A 149 5.33 17.40 9.52
N LYS A 150 6.29 18.30 9.29
CA LYS A 150 6.14 19.73 9.63
C LYS A 150 5.03 20.35 8.77
N ASN A 151 4.38 21.40 9.24
CA ASN A 151 3.44 22.14 8.40
C ASN A 151 4.11 22.60 7.08
N PRO A 152 3.59 22.19 5.90
CA PRO A 152 4.19 22.52 4.62
C PRO A 152 4.08 24.02 4.33
N GLN A 153 5.23 24.69 4.27
CA GLN A 153 5.36 26.11 3.96
C GLN A 153 6.17 26.32 2.68
N GLY A 154 5.98 27.47 2.04
CA GLY A 154 6.72 27.87 0.84
C GLY A 154 6.68 26.81 -0.25
N GLN A 155 7.85 26.36 -0.70
CA GLN A 155 8.01 25.37 -1.77
C GLN A 155 7.32 24.04 -1.45
N ASN A 156 7.33 23.57 -0.19
CA ASN A 156 6.72 22.28 0.17
C ASN A 156 5.20 22.32 0.04
N ARG A 157 4.58 23.48 0.27
CA ARG A 157 3.14 23.66 0.05
C ARG A 157 2.78 23.58 -1.43
N GLU A 158 3.64 24.13 -2.28
CA GLU A 158 3.46 24.09 -3.73
C GLU A 158 3.67 22.68 -4.28
N LEU A 159 4.71 21.98 -3.83
CA LEU A 159 4.96 20.58 -4.17
C LEU A 159 3.81 19.65 -3.75
N ALA A 160 3.24 19.88 -2.56
CA ALA A 160 2.07 19.14 -2.09
C ALA A 160 0.88 19.29 -3.04
N ARG A 161 0.62 20.51 -3.53
CA ARG A 161 -0.48 20.79 -4.48
C ARG A 161 -0.23 20.24 -5.88
N GLN A 162 1.03 20.01 -6.24
CA GLN A 162 1.41 19.38 -7.51
C GLN A 162 1.31 17.86 -7.45
N LEU A 163 1.35 17.26 -6.25
CA LEU A 163 1.18 15.81 -6.06
C LEU A 163 -0.30 15.43 -6.17
N ILE A 164 -0.83 15.51 -7.38
CA ILE A 164 -2.22 15.17 -7.71
C ILE A 164 -2.24 13.78 -8.35
N LEU A 165 -3.07 12.90 -7.81
CA LEU A 165 -3.30 11.58 -8.37
C LEU A 165 -4.73 11.51 -8.90
N ASP A 166 -4.92 10.84 -10.02
CA ASP A 166 -6.23 10.50 -10.57
C ASP A 166 -6.15 9.23 -11.43
N ASN A 167 -7.25 8.88 -12.11
CA ASN A 167 -7.30 7.67 -12.94
C ASN A 167 -6.34 7.70 -14.16
N HIS A 168 -5.75 8.85 -14.47
CA HIS A 168 -4.84 9.08 -15.60
C HIS A 168 -3.42 9.44 -15.16
N THR A 169 -3.26 9.90 -13.92
CA THR A 169 -2.00 10.35 -13.33
C THR A 169 -1.69 9.55 -12.08
N GLY A 170 -0.70 8.67 -12.20
CA GLY A 170 -0.20 7.87 -11.11
C GLY A 170 1.04 8.48 -10.45
N ILE A 171 1.70 7.67 -9.65
CA ILE A 171 2.94 8.04 -8.95
C ILE A 171 4.07 8.31 -9.95
N ARG A 172 4.04 7.68 -11.13
CA ARG A 172 5.06 7.84 -12.17
C ARG A 172 5.11 9.26 -12.71
N GLU A 173 3.95 9.86 -12.93
CA GLU A 173 3.81 11.22 -13.42
C GLU A 173 4.13 12.26 -12.32
N ASN A 174 4.11 11.84 -11.05
CA ASN A 174 4.25 12.70 -9.89
C ASN A 174 5.50 12.40 -9.02
N PHE A 175 6.52 11.74 -9.58
CA PHE A 175 7.68 11.32 -8.78
C PHE A 175 8.51 12.52 -8.27
N ARG A 176 8.59 13.63 -9.02
CA ARG A 176 9.36 14.82 -8.62
C ARG A 176 8.78 15.51 -7.37
N PRO A 177 7.48 15.86 -7.31
CA PRO A 177 6.90 16.39 -6.09
C PRO A 177 6.97 15.39 -4.93
N LEU A 178 6.77 14.09 -5.20
CA LEU A 178 6.91 13.04 -4.18
C LEU A 178 8.32 13.00 -3.57
N THR A 179 9.37 12.87 -4.40
CA THR A 179 10.77 12.80 -3.94
C THR A 179 11.19 14.05 -3.18
N SER A 180 10.75 15.24 -3.63
CA SER A 180 11.07 16.50 -2.96
C SER A 180 10.42 16.62 -1.57
N LEU A 181 9.21 16.08 -1.41
CA LEU A 181 8.54 15.99 -0.11
C LEU A 181 9.22 14.96 0.80
N LEU A 182 9.59 13.79 0.28
CA LEU A 182 10.34 12.78 1.05
C LEU A 182 11.70 13.31 1.52
N ASP A 183 12.41 14.04 0.65
CA ASP A 183 13.66 14.74 0.97
C ASP A 183 13.52 15.78 2.06
N SER A 184 12.35 16.42 2.12
CA SER A 184 11.99 17.38 3.18
C SER A 184 11.56 16.68 4.48
N GLY A 185 11.65 15.36 4.53
CA GLY A 185 11.35 14.54 5.70
C GLY A 185 9.87 14.26 5.90
N TYR A 186 9.01 14.42 4.90
CA TYR A 186 7.61 13.97 5.01
C TYR A 186 7.51 12.45 4.86
N TYR A 187 6.54 11.85 5.55
CA TYR A 187 5.95 10.59 5.08
C TYR A 187 4.78 10.92 4.18
N VAL A 188 4.65 10.17 3.08
CA VAL A 188 3.58 10.39 2.10
C VAL A 188 2.73 9.15 2.02
N LEU A 189 1.46 9.27 2.40
CA LEU A 189 0.45 8.24 2.20
C LEU A 189 -0.41 8.59 1.00
N LEU A 190 -0.76 7.59 0.23
CA LEU A 190 -1.74 7.73 -0.84
C LEU A 190 -2.67 6.54 -0.91
N THR A 191 -3.92 6.79 -1.27
CA THR A 191 -4.91 5.74 -1.49
C THR A 191 -4.94 5.32 -2.96
N GLU A 192 -4.90 4.03 -3.21
CA GLU A 192 -5.01 3.44 -4.55
C GLU A 192 -6.36 2.73 -4.70
N LYS A 193 -6.88 2.67 -5.92
CA LYS A 193 -8.11 1.96 -6.24
C LYS A 193 -7.89 0.45 -6.15
N ALA A 194 -8.65 -0.21 -5.27
CA ALA A 194 -8.81 -1.66 -5.28
C ALA A 194 -10.13 -2.05 -5.97
N HIS A 195 -10.33 -3.35 -6.28
CA HIS A 195 -11.54 -3.80 -6.97
C HIS A 195 -12.84 -3.47 -6.24
N HIS A 196 -12.85 -3.54 -4.90
CA HIS A 196 -14.06 -3.31 -4.08
C HIS A 196 -13.86 -2.21 -3.03
N GLY A 197 -12.83 -1.38 -3.18
CA GLY A 197 -12.45 -0.43 -2.15
C GLY A 197 -11.17 0.32 -2.45
N ILE A 198 -10.39 0.56 -1.39
CA ILE A 198 -9.11 1.26 -1.48
C ILE A 198 -8.00 0.46 -0.80
N ASP A 199 -6.80 0.61 -1.33
CA ASP A 199 -5.54 0.18 -0.73
C ASP A 199 -4.69 1.41 -0.40
N ILE A 200 -3.59 1.21 0.34
CA ILE A 200 -2.73 2.31 0.79
C ILE A 200 -1.29 2.06 0.33
N HIS A 201 -0.64 3.11 -0.16
CA HIS A 201 0.81 3.17 -0.23
C HIS A 201 1.34 4.15 0.79
N LEU A 202 2.45 3.78 1.41
CA LEU A 202 3.26 4.63 2.27
C LEU A 202 4.64 4.76 1.65
N PHE A 203 5.10 5.99 1.48
CA PHE A 203 6.45 6.34 1.06
C PHE A 203 7.21 7.01 2.19
N SER A 204 8.47 6.61 2.36
CA SER A 204 9.37 7.17 3.37
C SER A 204 10.82 7.13 2.89
N ALA A 205 11.60 8.14 3.26
CA ALA A 205 13.06 8.08 3.12
C ALA A 205 13.70 7.09 4.10
N GLN A 206 13.05 6.85 5.25
CA GLN A 206 13.52 5.92 6.28
C GLN A 206 12.95 4.52 6.05
N ASN A 207 13.72 3.50 6.43
CA ASN A 207 13.21 2.14 6.47
C ASN A 207 12.29 2.00 7.69
N LEU A 208 11.05 1.62 7.44
CA LEU A 208 9.98 1.44 8.42
C LEU A 208 9.51 -0.02 8.47
N TYR A 209 10.14 -0.94 7.74
CA TYR A 209 9.65 -2.31 7.59
C TYR A 209 9.54 -3.03 8.92
N GLU A 210 10.56 -2.92 9.77
CA GLU A 210 10.57 -3.57 11.08
C GLU A 210 9.44 -3.04 11.97
N THR A 211 9.31 -1.72 12.06
CA THR A 211 8.23 -1.08 12.81
C THR A 211 6.85 -1.45 12.26
N ILE A 212 6.68 -1.48 10.93
CA ILE A 212 5.42 -1.88 10.26
C ILE A 212 5.12 -3.34 10.55
N PHE A 213 6.12 -4.21 10.44
CA PHE A 213 6.00 -5.65 10.66
C PHE A 213 5.52 -5.93 12.08
N ASP A 214 6.19 -5.38 13.09
CA ASP A 214 5.84 -5.60 14.48
C ASP A 214 4.49 -4.99 14.85
N SER A 215 4.17 -3.83 14.28
CA SER A 215 2.90 -3.16 14.53
C SER A 215 1.73 -3.92 13.90
N CYS A 216 1.84 -4.35 12.65
CA CYS A 216 0.80 -5.14 11.98
C CYS A 216 0.69 -6.58 12.53
N LYS A 217 1.79 -7.17 13.01
CA LYS A 217 1.78 -8.48 13.67
C LYS A 217 0.87 -8.52 14.91
N LYS A 218 0.73 -7.39 15.63
CA LYS A 218 -0.20 -7.26 16.77
C LYS A 218 -1.67 -7.35 16.35
N LEU A 219 -1.99 -7.12 15.09
CA LEU A 219 -3.36 -7.20 14.56
C LEU A 219 -3.82 -8.65 14.33
N ILE A 220 -2.91 -9.62 14.33
CA ILE A 220 -3.23 -11.02 14.06
C ILE A 220 -4.19 -11.55 15.13
N GLY A 221 -5.43 -11.83 14.70
CA GLY A 221 -6.49 -12.41 15.51
C GLY A 221 -7.14 -13.61 14.81
N PRO A 222 -8.11 -14.28 15.48
CA PRO A 222 -8.89 -15.34 14.84
C PRO A 222 -9.51 -14.83 13.54
N GLY A 223 -9.24 -15.54 12.43
CA GLY A 223 -9.81 -15.21 11.12
C GLY A 223 -9.06 -14.17 10.30
N LEU A 224 -8.01 -13.52 10.83
CA LEU A 224 -7.11 -12.64 10.06
C LEU A 224 -5.77 -13.33 9.82
N ARG A 225 -5.40 -13.48 8.55
CA ARG A 225 -4.07 -13.93 8.12
C ARG A 225 -3.26 -12.72 7.63
N TYR A 226 -1.99 -12.65 7.99
CA TYR A 226 -1.09 -11.58 7.58
C TYR A 226 0.05 -12.15 6.74
N PHE A 227 0.25 -11.61 5.54
CA PHE A 227 1.35 -11.96 4.66
C PHE A 227 2.23 -10.75 4.37
N SER A 228 3.54 -10.99 4.31
CA SER A 228 4.53 -9.98 3.94
C SER A 228 5.41 -10.48 2.79
N ILE A 229 5.79 -9.59 1.87
CA ILE A 229 6.68 -9.92 0.76
C ILE A 229 7.48 -8.70 0.29
N ASN A 230 8.74 -8.94 -0.06
CA ASN A 230 9.53 -7.97 -0.81
C ASN A 230 9.06 -7.93 -2.28
N ALA A 231 8.66 -6.76 -2.78
CA ALA A 231 8.15 -6.56 -4.14
C ALA A 231 9.10 -7.08 -5.23
N ASN A 232 10.42 -7.07 -5.00
CA ASN A 232 11.40 -7.60 -5.95
C ASN A 232 11.29 -9.13 -6.12
N ARG A 233 10.59 -9.83 -5.22
CA ARG A 233 10.28 -11.27 -5.32
C ARG A 233 8.94 -11.53 -6.01
N VAL A 234 8.18 -10.48 -6.35
CA VAL A 234 6.90 -10.60 -7.03
C VAL A 234 7.11 -10.58 -8.54
N GLY A 235 7.06 -11.76 -9.16
CA GLY A 235 7.25 -11.88 -10.62
C GLY A 235 6.08 -11.40 -11.49
N SER A 236 4.88 -11.22 -10.92
CA SER A 236 3.70 -10.73 -11.65
C SER A 236 2.63 -10.17 -10.71
N GLU A 237 1.82 -9.23 -11.21
CA GLU A 237 0.67 -8.68 -10.49
C GLU A 237 -0.34 -9.75 -10.08
N ARG A 238 -0.44 -10.83 -10.88
CA ARG A 238 -1.24 -12.01 -10.55
C ARG A 238 -0.88 -12.52 -9.15
N HIS A 239 0.38 -12.53 -8.74
CA HIS A 239 0.76 -13.00 -7.40
C HIS A 239 0.16 -12.17 -6.26
N PHE A 240 -0.33 -10.94 -6.49
CA PHE A 240 -1.06 -10.19 -5.47
C PHE A 240 -2.42 -10.77 -5.13
N TYR A 241 -2.99 -11.62 -5.99
CA TYR A 241 -4.29 -12.26 -5.81
C TYR A 241 -4.16 -13.77 -5.55
N PHE A 242 -3.04 -14.20 -4.96
CA PHE A 242 -2.73 -15.62 -4.80
C PHE A 242 -3.77 -16.38 -3.97
N GLU A 243 -4.48 -15.69 -3.08
CA GLU A 243 -5.56 -16.26 -2.29
C GLU A 243 -6.71 -16.83 -3.13
N THR A 244 -6.79 -16.47 -4.41
CA THR A 244 -7.80 -16.98 -5.35
C THR A 244 -7.46 -18.36 -5.91
N TRP A 245 -6.22 -18.85 -5.79
CA TRP A 245 -5.81 -20.17 -6.32
C TRP A 245 -4.84 -20.98 -5.46
N THR A 246 -4.13 -20.38 -4.49
CA THR A 246 -3.08 -21.08 -3.72
C THR A 246 -2.88 -20.50 -2.31
N LEU A 247 -3.97 -20.27 -1.58
CA LEU A 247 -3.90 -19.69 -0.25
C LEU A 247 -3.08 -20.54 0.76
N ASP A 248 -3.19 -21.87 0.71
CA ASP A 248 -2.48 -22.76 1.63
C ASP A 248 -1.02 -23.01 1.21
N ARG A 249 -0.65 -22.58 0.00
CA ARG A 249 0.72 -22.68 -0.55
C ARG A 249 1.03 -21.38 -1.29
N PRO A 250 1.19 -20.26 -0.58
CA PRO A 250 1.40 -18.97 -1.23
C PRO A 250 2.63 -19.00 -2.15
N PRO A 251 2.66 -18.17 -3.22
CA PRO A 251 3.78 -18.15 -4.16
C PRO A 251 5.11 -17.89 -3.46
N HIS A 252 6.20 -18.42 -4.03
CA HIS A 252 7.53 -18.25 -3.49
C HIS A 252 7.84 -16.77 -3.19
N GLY A 253 8.23 -16.48 -1.95
CA GLY A 253 8.54 -15.13 -1.48
C GLY A 253 7.48 -14.53 -0.56
N PHE A 254 6.23 -15.00 -0.60
CA PHE A 254 5.22 -14.60 0.37
C PHE A 254 5.45 -15.35 1.68
N GLN A 255 5.63 -14.60 2.75
CA GLN A 255 5.77 -15.14 4.08
C GLN A 255 4.49 -14.86 4.86
N GLU A 256 3.82 -15.91 5.34
CA GLU A 256 2.80 -15.76 6.36
C GLU A 256 3.47 -15.39 7.67
N VAL A 257 3.02 -14.27 8.26
CA VAL A 257 3.53 -13.76 9.52
C VAL A 257 2.68 -14.35 10.63
N THR A 258 3.31 -15.17 11.46
CA THR A 258 2.70 -15.73 12.66
C THR A 258 3.03 -14.87 13.89
N LYS A 259 2.35 -15.12 15.02
CA LYS A 259 2.58 -14.36 16.27
C LYS A 259 3.98 -14.54 16.86
N ASP A 260 4.69 -15.60 16.49
CA ASP A 260 6.06 -15.91 16.89
C ASP A 260 7.10 -15.51 15.82
N ALA A 261 6.69 -15.12 14.62
CA ALA A 261 7.61 -14.74 13.55
C ALA A 261 8.51 -13.55 13.94
N THR A 262 9.80 -13.64 13.66
CA THR A 262 10.79 -12.57 13.89
C THR A 262 11.43 -12.16 12.56
N ILE A 263 11.82 -10.89 12.46
CA ILE A 263 12.73 -10.44 11.40
C ILE A 263 14.12 -11.02 11.73
N ARG A 264 14.82 -11.55 10.72
CA ARG A 264 16.17 -12.10 10.83
C ARG A 264 17.15 -11.26 10.05
#